data_AF-A0A2G8S9H3-F1
#
_entry.id   AF-A0A2G8S9H3-F1
#
_cell.length_a   1.000
_cell.length_b   1.000
_cell.length_c   1.000
_cell.angle_alpha   90.00
_cell.angle_beta   90.00
_cell.angle_gamma   90.00
#
_symmetry.space_group_name_H-M   'P 1'
#
loop_
_entity.id
_entity.type
_entity.pdbx_description
1 polymer ?
#
loop_
_entity_poly.entity_id
_entity_poly.type
_entity_poly.pdbx_seq_one_letter_code
_entity_poly.pdbx_strand_id
1 'polypeptide(L)'
;MAQAGGSASVADAIAEANSGVVDNYVTVATFVLILYDYYLTFGAEVELFWKKKISRASVLFFLNRYLVLAYQLFYFRGQWGFSSLSRYAVTG
;
A
#
# COMPACT_ATOMS: atom_id res chain seq x y z
N MET A 1 21.12 -13.66 39.99
CA MET A 1 20.20 -12.61 39.51
C MET A 1 20.54 -12.18 38.06
N ALA A 2 20.62 -13.12 37.09
CA ALA A 2 21.18 -12.81 35.76
C ALA A 2 20.35 -13.35 34.57
N GLN A 3 19.01 -13.30 34.63
CA GLN A 3 18.16 -13.65 33.49
C GLN A 3 17.12 -12.58 33.08
N ALA A 4 16.98 -11.47 33.81
CA ALA A 4 15.99 -10.44 33.48
C ALA A 4 16.29 -9.66 32.19
N GLY A 5 17.57 -9.58 31.78
CA GLY A 5 17.99 -8.81 30.59
C GLY A 5 17.68 -9.50 29.25
N GLY A 6 17.65 -10.83 29.21
CA GLY A 6 17.37 -11.58 27.97
C GLY A 6 15.89 -11.58 27.59
N SER A 7 15.00 -11.69 28.59
CA SER A 7 13.55 -11.65 28.38
C SER A 7 13.04 -10.27 27.93
N ALA A 8 13.68 -9.19 28.41
CA ALA A 8 13.35 -7.83 27.98
C ALA A 8 13.76 -7.60 26.51
N SER A 9 14.97 -8.02 26.12
CA SER A 9 15.43 -7.84 24.74
C SER A 9 14.63 -8.67 23.72
N VAL A 10 14.18 -9.88 24.09
CA VAL A 10 13.32 -10.68 23.19
C VAL A 10 11.90 -10.11 23.14
N ALA A 11 11.39 -9.55 24.24
CA ALA A 11 10.09 -8.88 24.23
C ALA A 11 10.11 -7.64 23.33
N ASP A 12 11.17 -6.84 23.38
CA ASP A 12 11.39 -5.69 22.51
C ASP A 12 11.50 -6.13 21.03
N ALA A 13 12.24 -7.20 20.75
CA ALA A 13 12.36 -7.76 19.40
C ALA A 13 11.03 -8.30 18.85
N ILE A 14 10.20 -8.93 19.69
CA ILE A 14 8.85 -9.39 19.30
C ILE A 14 7.92 -8.19 19.03
N ALA A 15 8.01 -7.14 19.84
CA ALA A 15 7.21 -5.93 19.65
C ALA A 15 7.53 -5.25 18.31
N GLU A 16 8.81 -5.15 17.95
CA GLU A 16 9.27 -4.62 16.66
C GLU A 16 8.84 -5.51 15.48
N ALA A 17 8.91 -6.84 15.64
CA ALA A 17 8.42 -7.76 14.61
C ALA A 17 6.90 -7.61 14.39
N ASN A 18 6.14 -7.44 15.47
CA ASN A 18 4.69 -7.28 15.42
C ASN A 18 4.26 -5.98 14.73
N SER A 19 4.95 -4.85 14.97
CA SER A 19 4.63 -3.59 14.28
C SER A 19 4.81 -3.72 12.77
N GLY A 20 5.88 -4.37 12.31
CA GLY A 20 6.09 -4.59 10.88
C GLY A 20 5.02 -5.47 10.22
N VAL A 21 4.49 -6.47 10.95
CA VAL A 21 3.38 -7.31 10.45
C VAL A 21 2.08 -6.51 10.35
N VAL A 22 1.76 -5.71 11.38
CA VAL A 22 0.57 -4.85 11.39
C VAL A 22 0.63 -3.83 10.25
N ASP A 23 1.78 -3.18 10.05
CA ASP A 23 1.97 -2.20 8.98
C ASP A 23 1.72 -2.80 7.58
N ASN A 24 2.17 -4.04 7.35
CA ASN A 24 1.92 -4.74 6.10
C ASN A 24 0.43 -5.00 5.88
N TYR A 25 -0.28 -5.49 6.90
CA TYR A 25 -1.73 -5.73 6.79
C TYR A 25 -2.50 -4.43 6.55
N VAL A 26 -2.17 -3.36 7.28
CA VAL A 26 -2.81 -2.05 7.12
C VAL A 26 -2.55 -1.49 5.73
N THR A 27 -1.34 -1.63 5.21
CA THR A 27 -0.97 -1.17 3.87
C THR A 27 -1.77 -1.89 2.79
N VAL A 28 -1.86 -3.22 2.86
CA VAL A 28 -2.65 -4.02 1.91
C VAL A 28 -4.13 -3.70 2.03
N ALA A 29 -4.67 -3.62 3.25
CA ALA A 29 -6.07 -3.28 3.48
C ALA A 29 -6.43 -1.89 2.92
N THR A 30 -5.56 -0.90 3.12
CA THR A 30 -5.72 0.45 2.57
C THR A 30 -5.71 0.43 1.04
N PHE A 31 -4.80 -0.32 0.43
CA PHE A 31 -4.75 -0.46 -1.02
C PHE A 31 -6.02 -1.11 -1.59
N VAL A 32 -6.50 -2.19 -0.96
CA VAL A 32 -7.73 -2.88 -1.38
C VAL A 32 -8.96 -1.98 -1.22
N LEU A 33 -9.04 -1.22 -0.12
CA LEU A 33 -10.12 -0.26 0.10
C LEU A 33 -10.17 0.80 -1.01
N ILE A 34 -9.02 1.36 -1.35
CA ILE A 34 -8.88 2.31 -2.47
C ILE A 34 -9.33 1.64 -3.76
N LEU A 35 -8.83 0.45 -4.11
CA LEU A 35 -9.24 -0.23 -5.34
C LEU A 35 -10.75 -0.49 -5.41
N TYR A 36 -11.37 -0.87 -4.30
CA TYR A 36 -12.80 -1.14 -4.22
C TYR A 36 -13.65 0.10 -4.51
N ASP A 37 -13.29 1.25 -3.90
CA ASP A 37 -13.98 2.52 -4.14
C ASP A 37 -13.87 2.97 -5.61
N TYR A 38 -12.72 2.71 -6.23
CA TYR A 38 -12.51 2.97 -7.65
C TYR A 38 -13.34 2.04 -8.54
N TYR A 39 -13.44 0.76 -8.19
CA TYR A 39 -14.25 -0.19 -8.94
C TYR A 39 -15.75 0.19 -8.94
N LEU A 40 -16.27 0.62 -7.80
CA LEU A 40 -17.66 1.08 -7.66
C LEU A 40 -17.96 2.29 -8.54
N THR A 41 -17.05 3.25 -8.58
CA THR A 41 -17.25 4.51 -9.31
C THR A 41 -16.91 4.39 -10.80
N PHE A 42 -16.10 3.40 -11.20
CA PHE A 42 -15.71 3.15 -12.59
C PHE A 42 -16.91 2.95 -13.54
N GLY A 43 -17.96 2.26 -13.09
CA GLY A 43 -19.16 2.05 -13.90
C GLY A 43 -19.81 3.36 -14.33
N ALA A 44 -19.95 4.30 -13.40
CA ALA A 44 -20.47 5.63 -13.68
C ALA A 44 -19.51 6.46 -14.56
N GLU A 45 -18.20 6.30 -14.39
CA GLU A 45 -17.20 6.97 -15.22
C GLU A 45 -17.26 6.54 -16.69
N VAL A 46 -17.38 5.24 -16.94
CA VAL A 46 -17.49 4.70 -18.30
C VAL A 46 -18.78 5.19 -18.96
N GLU A 47 -19.89 5.18 -18.23
CA GLU A 47 -21.18 5.62 -18.78
C GLU A 47 -21.23 7.12 -19.07
N LEU A 48 -20.67 7.95 -18.20
CA LEU A 48 -20.72 9.41 -18.33
C LEU A 48 -19.61 9.99 -19.22
N PHE A 49 -18.40 9.43 -19.17
CA PHE A 49 -17.23 9.98 -19.85
C PHE A 49 -16.79 9.18 -21.07
N TRP A 50 -16.88 7.84 -21.06
CA TRP A 50 -16.43 7.04 -22.21
C TRP A 50 -17.48 6.96 -23.32
N LYS A 51 -18.77 6.97 -22.97
CA LYS A 51 -19.86 6.97 -23.96
C LYS A 51 -20.20 8.36 -24.50
N LYS A 52 -19.69 9.45 -23.90
CA LYS A 52 -19.92 10.83 -24.36
C LYS A 52 -18.63 11.44 -24.92
N LYS A 53 -18.73 12.60 -25.59
CA LYS A 53 -17.57 13.35 -26.10
C LYS A 53 -16.62 13.65 -24.95
N ILE A 54 -15.46 13.00 -24.94
CA ILE A 54 -14.40 13.25 -23.95
C ILE A 54 -14.01 14.73 -23.99
N SER A 55 -14.30 15.45 -22.91
CA SER A 55 -13.89 16.84 -22.75
C SER A 55 -12.49 16.94 -22.14
N ARG A 56 -11.80 18.07 -22.31
CA ARG A 56 -10.49 18.31 -21.70
C ARG A 56 -10.53 18.22 -20.18
N ALA A 57 -11.65 18.61 -19.56
CA ALA A 57 -11.87 18.47 -18.13
C ALA A 57 -11.98 16.99 -17.69
N SER A 58 -12.56 16.14 -18.54
CA SER A 58 -12.69 14.69 -18.29
C SER A 58 -11.32 14.00 -18.34
N VAL A 59 -10.47 14.39 -19.30
CA VAL A 59 -9.08 13.90 -19.39
C VAL A 59 -8.27 14.33 -18.17
N LEU A 60 -8.40 15.59 -17.74
CA LEU A 60 -7.71 16.09 -16.56
C LEU A 60 -8.15 15.36 -15.28
N PHE A 61 -9.45 15.06 -15.17
CA PHE A 61 -10.01 14.26 -14.09
C PHE A 61 -9.43 12.83 -14.08
N PHE A 62 -9.39 12.17 -15.24
CA PHE A 62 -8.80 10.84 -15.35
C PHE A 62 -7.30 10.83 -15.04
N LEU A 63 -6.53 11.79 -15.56
CA LEU A 63 -5.12 11.89 -15.23
C LEU A 63 -4.91 12.10 -13.73
N ASN A 64 -5.64 13.02 -13.11
CA ASN A 64 -5.55 13.24 -11.67
C ASN A 64 -5.86 11.96 -10.88
N ARG A 65 -6.89 11.22 -11.30
CA ARG A 65 -7.36 10.02 -10.61
C ARG A 65 -6.46 8.79 -10.82
N TYR A 66 -6.04 8.52 -12.05
CA TYR A 66 -5.21 7.35 -12.38
C TYR A 66 -3.73 7.53 -12.04
N LEU A 67 -3.22 8.77 -12.01
CA LEU A 67 -1.85 9.05 -11.57
C LEU A 67 -1.67 8.74 -10.08
N VAL A 68 -2.67 9.04 -9.24
CA VAL A 68 -2.64 8.69 -7.82
C VAL A 68 -2.62 7.18 -7.63
N LEU A 69 -3.45 6.42 -8.36
CA LEU A 69 -3.39 4.96 -8.35
C LEU A 69 -2.03 4.41 -8.82
N ALA A 70 -1.49 4.96 -9.90
CA ALA A 70 -0.19 4.55 -10.43
C ALA A 70 0.94 4.83 -9.42
N TYR A 71 0.88 5.98 -8.75
CA TYR A 71 1.80 6.33 -7.68
C TYR A 71 1.68 5.37 -6.49
N GLN A 72 0.46 5.08 -6.03
CA GLN A 72 0.22 4.12 -4.95
C GLN A 72 0.73 2.71 -5.32
N LEU A 73 0.51 2.28 -6.57
CA LEU A 73 1.00 0.99 -7.06
C LEU A 73 2.54 0.96 -7.11
N PHE A 74 3.17 2.04 -7.56
CA PHE A 74 4.63 2.17 -7.56
C PHE A 74 5.20 2.14 -6.14
N TYR A 75 4.58 2.89 -5.22
CA TYR A 75 4.97 2.92 -3.82
C TYR A 75 4.81 1.55 -3.16
N PHE A 76 3.67 0.88 -3.36
CA PHE A 76 3.42 -0.48 -2.88
C PHE A 76 4.46 -1.44 -3.46
N ARG A 77 4.70 -1.40 -4.77
CA ARG A 77 5.70 -2.24 -5.43
C ARG A 77 7.12 -2.02 -4.89
N GLY A 78 7.46 -0.79 -4.54
CA GLY A 78 8.74 -0.40 -3.92
C GLY A 78 8.87 -0.86 -2.47
N GLN A 79 7.84 -0.68 -1.65
CA GLN A 79 7.83 -1.13 -0.26
C GLN A 79 8.01 -2.65 -0.14
N TRP A 80 7.36 -3.43 -1.00
CA TRP A 80 7.50 -4.89 -1.02
C TRP A 80 8.87 -5.36 -1.55
N GLY A 81 9.46 -4.65 -2.51
CA GLY A 81 10.79 -5.00 -3.07
C GLY A 81 11.98 -4.61 -2.17
N PHE A 82 11.88 -3.50 -1.44
CA PHE A 82 12.94 -3.01 -0.56
C PHE A 82 12.97 -3.73 0.81
N SER A 83 11.79 -4.01 1.38
CA SER A 83 11.67 -4.73 2.66
C SER A 83 12.07 -6.20 2.57
N SER A 84 11.92 -6.83 1.41
CA SER A 84 12.38 -8.21 1.20
C SER A 84 13.91 -8.29 1.18
N LEU A 85 14.58 -7.41 0.43
CA LEU A 85 16.06 -7.41 0.32
C LEU A 85 16.78 -7.08 1.64
N SER A 86 16.28 -6.12 2.41
CA SER A 86 16.87 -5.77 3.72
C SER A 86 16.79 -6.93 4.73
N ARG A 87 15.74 -7.74 4.68
CA ARG A 87 15.58 -8.94 5.53
C ARG A 87 16.54 -10.07 5.11
N TYR A 88 16.81 -10.23 3.81
CA TYR A 88 17.78 -11.20 3.33
C TYR A 88 19.24 -10.79 3.59
N ALA A 89 19.55 -9.49 3.54
CA ALA A 89 20.90 -8.98 3.82
C ALA A 89 21.32 -9.08 5.30
N VAL A 90 20.35 -9.11 6.23
CA VAL A 90 20.60 -9.28 7.68
C VAL A 90 20.70 -10.75 8.09
N THR A 91 20.25 -11.67 7.24
CA THR A 91 20.22 -13.12 7.52
C THR A 91 21.33 -13.90 6.78
N GLY A 92 22.24 -13.20 6.07
CA GLY A 92 23.35 -13.77 5.29
C GLY A 92 24.71 -13.54 5.93
#